data_AF-A0A8S3TDG0-F1
#
_entry.id   AF-A0A8S3TDG0-F1
#
_cell.length_a   1.000
_cell.length_b   1.000
_cell.length_c   1.000
_cell.angle_alpha   90.00
_cell.angle_beta   90.00
_cell.angle_gamma   90.00
#
_symmetry.space_group_name_H-M   'P 1'
#
loop_
_entity.id
_entity.type
_entity.pdbx_description
1 polymer ?
#
loop_
_entity_poly.entity_id
_entity_poly.type
_entity_poly.pdbx_seq_one_letter_code
_entity_poly.pdbx_strand_id
1 'polypeptide(L)'
;MSFFPRYVSVECENDESTAKEQRVNEMYLCIMKRFSQALVKGGQECRLKRATLARQQMFIERLVSMVKAVTRESGNRKKKIERLRALLQDPEVTKINFASFDDLPLPLDPNVKVNGICVEKATLLKSALMPCRLTFKTSTGSEYVTMFKHGDDLRQDQLILQIITLMDKVSDT
;
A
#
# COMPACT_ATOMS: atom_id res chain seq x y z
N MET A 1 4.36 -14.70 3.36
CA MET A 1 5.44 -14.13 4.23
C MET A 1 5.77 -12.64 3.95
N SER A 2 4.89 -11.87 3.28
CA SER A 2 5.08 -10.43 2.99
C SER A 2 4.29 -9.49 3.91
N PHE A 3 3.26 -10.00 4.60
CA PHE A 3 2.35 -9.18 5.38
C PHE A 3 2.95 -8.72 6.71
N PHE A 4 3.94 -9.46 7.23
CA PHE A 4 4.54 -9.21 8.54
C PHE A 4 5.18 -7.81 8.66
N PRO A 5 6.04 -7.34 7.74
CA PRO A 5 6.59 -6.00 7.82
C PRO A 5 5.53 -4.91 7.75
N ARG A 6 4.48 -5.09 6.93
CA ARG A 6 3.40 -4.11 6.83
C ARG A 6 2.55 -4.07 8.09
N TYR A 7 2.23 -5.23 8.66
CA TYR A 7 1.49 -5.33 9.91
C TYR A 7 2.21 -4.59 11.03
N VAL A 8 3.51 -4.84 11.20
CA VAL A 8 4.28 -4.17 12.25
C VAL A 8 4.46 -2.68 11.97
N SER A 9 4.63 -2.25 10.71
CA SER A 9 4.65 -0.82 10.37
C SER A 9 3.35 -0.09 10.71
N VAL A 10 2.19 -0.71 10.47
CA VAL A 10 0.88 -0.13 10.81
C VAL A 10 0.72 0.02 12.32
N GLU A 11 1.17 -0.97 13.10
CA GLU A 11 1.16 -0.88 14.57
C GLU A 11 2.08 0.22 15.11
N CYS A 12 3.14 0.60 14.39
CA CYS A 12 4.02 1.71 14.76
C CYS A 12 3.47 3.10 14.42
N GLU A 13 2.42 3.24 13.60
CA GLU A 13 1.84 4.53 13.16
C GLU A 13 0.71 5.05 14.10
N ASN A 14 0.37 4.33 15.18
CA ASN A 14 -0.64 4.77 16.16
C ASN A 14 -0.13 5.94 17.02
N ASP A 15 -0.45 7.18 16.62
CA ASP A 15 -0.05 8.43 17.32
C ASP A 15 -0.98 8.84 18.48
N GLU A 16 -2.15 8.24 18.63
CA GLU A 16 -3.03 8.48 19.77
C GLU A 16 -3.03 7.27 20.69
N SER A 17 -2.41 7.37 21.87
CA SER A 17 -2.57 6.31 22.88
C SER A 17 -1.90 6.52 24.25
N THR A 18 -2.50 5.88 25.26
CA THR A 18 -2.12 5.86 26.68
C THR A 18 -0.75 5.22 26.96
N ALA A 19 -0.17 5.41 28.17
CA ALA A 19 1.16 4.89 28.55
C ALA A 19 1.35 3.35 28.41
N LYS A 20 0.26 2.59 28.28
CA LYS A 20 0.28 1.14 28.04
C LYS A 20 0.56 0.80 26.56
N GLU A 21 0.00 1.58 25.66
CA GLU A 21 0.12 1.43 24.20
C GLU A 21 1.45 2.00 23.69
N GLN A 22 2.02 3.03 24.33
CA GLN A 22 3.39 3.49 24.06
C GLN A 22 4.43 2.37 24.26
N ARG A 23 4.29 1.54 25.31
CA ARG A 23 5.15 0.36 25.52
C ARG A 23 4.97 -0.71 24.44
N VAL A 24 3.75 -0.85 23.91
CA VAL A 24 3.45 -1.77 22.81
C VAL A 24 4.05 -1.25 21.49
N ASN A 25 3.97 0.05 21.23
CA ASN A 25 4.62 0.69 20.07
C ASN A 25 6.14 0.55 20.13
N GLU A 26 6.77 0.76 21.30
CA GLU A 26 8.21 0.54 21.50
C GLU A 26 8.62 -0.92 21.23
N MET A 27 7.79 -1.88 21.67
CA MET A 27 7.99 -3.30 21.39
C MET A 27 7.94 -3.58 19.89
N TYR A 28 6.94 -3.06 19.16
CA TYR A 28 6.83 -3.23 17.71
C TYR A 28 7.97 -2.55 16.94
N LEU A 29 8.42 -1.37 17.38
CA LEU A 29 9.61 -0.70 16.83
C LEU A 29 10.87 -1.55 17.05
N CYS A 30 11.00 -2.19 18.21
CA CYS A 30 12.11 -3.11 18.49
C CYS A 30 12.06 -4.35 17.58
N ILE A 31 10.88 -4.90 17.34
CA ILE A 31 10.67 -6.02 16.40
C ILE A 31 11.05 -5.60 14.98
N MET A 32 10.65 -4.41 14.51
CA MET A 32 11.05 -3.89 13.19
C MET A 32 12.55 -3.66 13.09
N LYS A 33 13.17 -3.11 14.14
CA LYS A 33 14.63 -2.93 14.19
C LYS A 33 15.34 -4.28 14.12
N ARG A 34 14.89 -5.29 14.87
CA ARG A 34 15.45 -6.65 14.83
C ARG A 34 15.25 -7.32 13.48
N PHE A 35 14.08 -7.19 12.87
CA PHE A 35 13.79 -7.70 11.54
C PHE A 35 14.68 -7.03 10.47
N SER A 36 14.81 -5.70 10.51
CA SER A 36 15.71 -4.95 9.63
C SER A 36 17.17 -5.35 9.83
N GLN A 37 17.62 -5.51 11.08
CA GLN A 37 18.97 -5.97 11.40
C GLN A 37 19.23 -7.40 10.93
N ALA A 38 18.26 -8.30 11.09
CA ALA A 38 18.34 -9.66 10.56
C ALA A 38 18.42 -9.67 9.03
N LEU A 39 17.68 -8.78 8.35
CA LEU A 39 17.77 -8.61 6.90
C LEU A 39 19.11 -8.04 6.43
N VAL A 40 19.76 -7.20 7.24
CA VAL A 40 21.10 -6.65 6.95
C VAL A 40 22.19 -7.70 7.13
N LYS A 41 22.09 -8.51 8.18
CA LYS A 41 23.05 -9.59 8.48
C LYS A 41 22.86 -10.83 7.61
N GLY A 42 21.70 -10.95 6.96
CA GLY A 42 21.41 -12.06 6.04
C GLY A 42 22.18 -11.99 4.72
N GLY A 43 22.19 -13.11 4.00
CA GLY A 43 22.83 -13.25 2.70
C GLY A 43 22.19 -12.42 1.58
N GLN A 44 22.53 -12.75 0.33
CA GLN A 44 22.07 -12.01 -0.85
C GLN A 44 20.54 -11.89 -0.95
N GLU A 45 19.80 -12.95 -0.63
CA GLU A 45 18.33 -12.94 -0.64
C GLU A 45 17.72 -11.94 0.35
N CYS A 46 18.28 -11.83 1.56
CA CYS A 46 17.80 -10.90 2.57
C CYS A 46 17.99 -9.44 2.12
N ARG A 47 19.12 -9.15 1.46
CA ARG A 47 19.38 -7.83 0.87
C ARG A 47 18.40 -7.48 -0.24
N LEU A 48 18.11 -8.42 -1.14
CA LEU A 48 17.11 -8.24 -2.21
C LEU A 48 15.71 -8.02 -1.64
N LYS A 49 15.34 -8.79 -0.61
CA LYS A 49 14.06 -8.65 0.08
C LYS A 49 13.94 -7.30 0.78
N ARG A 50 14.99 -6.82 1.45
CA ARG A 50 15.04 -5.48 2.06
C ARG A 50 14.91 -4.38 1.02
N ALA A 51 15.63 -4.47 -0.10
CA ALA A 51 15.53 -3.49 -1.19
C ALA A 51 14.12 -3.44 -1.77
N THR A 52 13.48 -4.60 -1.95
CA THR A 52 12.10 -4.71 -2.43
C THR A 52 11.11 -4.05 -1.45
N LEU A 53 11.23 -4.34 -0.15
CA LEU A 53 10.39 -3.72 0.88
C LEU A 53 10.55 -2.19 0.92
N ALA A 54 11.78 -1.68 0.77
CA ALA A 54 12.03 -0.25 0.70
C ALA A 54 11.37 0.41 -0.52
N ARG A 55 11.44 -0.25 -1.69
CA ARG A 55 10.74 0.21 -2.90
C ARG A 55 9.23 0.21 -2.72
N GLN A 56 8.66 -0.83 -2.10
CA GLN A 56 7.23 -0.90 -1.77
C GLN A 56 6.80 0.22 -0.83
N GLN A 57 7.58 0.49 0.23
CA GLN A 57 7.29 1.56 1.18
C GLN A 57 7.28 2.92 0.48
N MET A 58 8.32 3.24 -0.30
CA MET A 58 8.37 4.49 -1.07
C MET A 58 7.18 4.61 -2.02
N PHE A 59 6.82 3.53 -2.73
CA PHE A 59 5.68 3.52 -3.63
C PHE A 59 4.37 3.89 -2.91
N ILE A 60 4.10 3.27 -1.76
CA ILE A 60 2.89 3.53 -0.96
C ILE A 60 2.89 4.96 -0.40
N GLU A 61 4.02 5.45 0.13
CA GLU A 61 4.13 6.82 0.63
C GLU A 61 3.80 7.86 -0.44
N ARG A 62 4.29 7.66 -1.67
CA ARG A 62 3.95 8.52 -2.82
C ARG A 62 2.47 8.43 -3.17
N LEU A 63 1.91 7.23 -3.17
CA LEU A 63 0.48 7.02 -3.45
C LEU A 63 -0.40 7.71 -2.39
N VAL A 64 -0.04 7.60 -1.11
CA VAL A 64 -0.71 8.28 0.01
C VAL A 64 -0.62 9.81 -0.16
N SER A 65 0.57 10.33 -0.45
CA SER A 65 0.79 11.76 -0.66
C SER A 65 -0.06 12.32 -1.81
N MET A 66 -0.11 11.59 -2.93
CA MET A 66 -0.94 11.91 -4.09
C MET A 66 -2.42 11.91 -3.73
N VAL A 67 -2.92 10.86 -3.07
CA VAL A 67 -4.34 10.77 -2.70
C VAL A 67 -4.71 11.87 -1.70
N LYS A 68 -3.84 12.20 -0.75
CA LYS A 68 -4.00 13.37 0.14
C LYS A 68 -4.12 14.69 -0.65
N ALA A 69 -3.37 14.86 -1.73
CA ALA A 69 -3.48 16.05 -2.59
C ALA A 69 -4.82 16.08 -3.33
N VAL A 70 -5.30 14.94 -3.84
CA VAL A 70 -6.61 14.81 -4.51
C VAL A 70 -7.78 15.06 -3.55
N THR A 71 -7.69 14.59 -2.30
CA THR A 71 -8.75 14.79 -1.31
C THR A 71 -8.85 16.25 -0.88
N ARG A 72 -7.71 16.96 -0.75
CA ARG A 72 -7.63 18.40 -0.45
C ARG A 72 -8.16 19.29 -1.58
N GLU A 73 -8.16 18.82 -2.83
CA GLU A 73 -8.70 19.57 -3.96
C GLU A 73 -10.19 19.86 -3.74
N SER A 74 -10.58 21.13 -3.86
CA SER A 74 -11.97 21.56 -3.76
C SER A 74 -12.69 21.41 -5.10
N GLY A 75 -13.95 20.98 -5.04
CA GLY A 75 -14.81 20.84 -6.22
C GLY A 75 -15.46 19.47 -6.33
N ASN A 76 -16.17 19.27 -7.43
CA ASN A 76 -16.94 18.06 -7.69
C ASN A 76 -16.03 16.85 -7.98
N ARG A 77 -16.63 15.64 -7.94
CA ARG A 77 -15.92 14.38 -8.18
C ARG A 77 -15.15 14.37 -9.52
N LYS A 78 -15.70 14.99 -10.57
CA LYS A 78 -15.08 15.04 -11.89
C LYS A 78 -13.74 15.79 -11.85
N LYS A 79 -13.71 16.97 -11.24
CA LYS A 79 -12.48 17.76 -11.05
C LYS A 79 -11.43 16.99 -10.24
N LYS A 80 -11.84 16.28 -9.19
CA LYS A 80 -10.93 15.43 -8.40
C LYS A 80 -10.35 14.26 -9.22
N ILE A 81 -11.15 13.65 -10.11
CA ILE A 81 -10.67 12.59 -11.03
C ILE A 81 -9.66 13.17 -12.03
N GLU A 82 -9.92 14.35 -12.59
CA GLU A 82 -8.98 15.03 -13.49
C GLU A 82 -7.65 15.33 -12.78
N ARG A 83 -7.71 15.83 -11.53
CA ARG A 83 -6.52 16.05 -10.70
C ARG A 83 -5.76 14.76 -10.41
N LEU A 84 -6.46 13.67 -10.09
CA LEU A 84 -5.86 12.35 -9.86
C LEU A 84 -5.07 11.89 -11.11
N ARG A 85 -5.69 11.99 -12.29
CA ARG A 85 -5.05 11.59 -13.55
C ARG A 85 -3.85 12.46 -13.89
N ALA A 86 -3.95 13.77 -13.68
CA ALA A 86 -2.83 14.69 -13.86
C ALA A 86 -1.64 14.34 -12.95
N LEU A 87 -1.90 14.07 -11.66
CA LEU A 87 -0.83 13.69 -10.72
C LEU A 87 -0.20 12.33 -11.06
N LEU A 88 -0.96 11.37 -11.57
CA LEU A 88 -0.42 10.09 -12.02
C LEU A 88 0.47 10.23 -13.26
N GLN A 89 0.27 11.26 -14.08
CA GLN A 89 1.07 11.55 -15.27
C GLN A 89 2.29 12.42 -15.00
N ASP A 90 2.31 13.15 -13.88
CA ASP A 90 3.35 14.12 -13.54
C ASP A 90 4.43 13.47 -12.65
N PRO A 91 5.59 13.08 -13.22
CA PRO A 91 6.65 12.41 -12.48
C PRO A 91 7.43 13.39 -11.59
N GLU A 92 7.40 14.69 -11.89
CA GLU A 92 8.12 15.73 -11.13
C GLU A 92 7.48 15.93 -9.75
N VAL A 93 6.16 15.94 -9.71
CA VAL A 93 5.40 16.11 -8.46
C VAL A 93 5.45 14.85 -7.60
N THR A 94 5.33 13.68 -8.22
CA THR A 94 5.22 12.40 -7.51
C THR A 94 6.57 11.74 -7.24
N LYS A 95 7.65 12.23 -7.87
CA LYS A 95 9.02 11.69 -7.81
C LYS A 95 9.11 10.22 -8.24
N ILE A 96 8.07 9.70 -8.90
CA ILE A 96 8.00 8.35 -9.44
C ILE A 96 7.14 8.40 -10.70
N ASN A 97 7.54 7.68 -11.74
CA ASN A 97 6.69 7.51 -12.90
C ASN A 97 5.66 6.41 -12.60
N PHE A 98 4.44 6.80 -12.22
CA PHE A 98 3.37 5.83 -11.96
C PHE A 98 2.85 5.14 -13.22
N ALA A 99 3.07 5.71 -14.41
CA ALA A 99 2.65 5.09 -15.67
C ALA A 99 3.54 3.90 -16.06
N SER A 100 4.82 3.93 -15.70
CA SER A 100 5.80 2.87 -15.97
C SER A 100 6.94 2.90 -14.95
N PHE A 101 7.14 1.79 -14.23
CA PHE A 101 8.22 1.60 -13.26
C PHE A 101 8.71 0.14 -13.25
N ASP A 102 9.90 -0.11 -12.71
CA ASP A 102 10.46 -1.47 -12.59
C ASP A 102 9.55 -2.39 -11.79
N ASP A 103 9.46 -3.66 -12.18
CA ASP A 103 8.65 -4.68 -11.51
C ASP A 103 8.71 -4.56 -9.98
N LEU A 104 7.54 -4.40 -9.38
CA LEU A 104 7.34 -4.29 -7.95
C LEU A 104 6.24 -5.27 -7.53
N PRO A 105 6.51 -6.21 -6.60
CA PRO A 105 5.44 -7.02 -6.04
C PRO A 105 4.44 -6.14 -5.30
N LEU A 106 3.14 -6.41 -5.43
CA LEU A 106 2.13 -5.67 -4.69
C LEU A 106 2.20 -6.03 -3.19
N PRO A 107 2.08 -5.04 -2.28
CA PRO A 107 2.01 -5.34 -0.84
C PRO A 107 0.81 -6.20 -0.46
N LEU A 108 -0.30 -6.05 -1.18
CA LEU A 108 -1.54 -6.80 -0.99
C LEU A 108 -1.43 -8.26 -1.46
N ASP A 109 -0.76 -8.48 -2.59
CA ASP A 109 -0.49 -9.81 -3.15
C ASP A 109 0.94 -9.87 -3.70
N PRO A 110 1.87 -10.50 -2.97
CA PRO A 110 3.28 -10.58 -3.37
C PRO A 110 3.55 -11.43 -4.61
N ASN A 111 2.59 -12.28 -4.98
CA ASN A 111 2.71 -13.11 -6.19
C ASN A 111 2.45 -12.27 -7.45
N VAL A 112 1.73 -11.16 -7.30
CA VAL A 112 1.45 -10.23 -8.39
C VAL A 112 2.50 -9.15 -8.43
N LYS A 113 3.27 -9.12 -9.51
CA LYS A 113 4.20 -8.03 -9.83
C LYS A 113 3.53 -7.03 -10.77
N VAL A 114 3.69 -5.76 -10.47
CA VAL A 114 3.16 -4.64 -11.24
C VAL A 114 4.28 -3.75 -11.74
N ASN A 115 4.05 -3.14 -12.90
CA ASN A 115 5.02 -2.27 -13.57
C ASN A 115 4.43 -0.92 -14.02
N GLY A 116 3.17 -0.63 -13.65
CA GLY A 116 2.53 0.63 -14.01
C GLY A 116 1.09 0.73 -13.53
N ILE A 117 0.54 1.94 -13.62
CA ILE A 117 -0.88 2.25 -13.40
C ILE A 117 -1.50 2.75 -14.71
N CYS A 118 -2.64 2.18 -15.07
CA CYS A 118 -3.48 2.66 -16.17
C CYS A 118 -4.20 3.96 -15.77
N VAL A 119 -3.59 5.10 -16.08
CA VAL A 119 -4.10 6.45 -15.76
C VAL A 119 -5.54 6.65 -16.24
N GLU A 120 -5.85 6.24 -17.46
CA GLU A 120 -7.19 6.42 -18.06
C GLU A 120 -8.29 5.68 -17.28
N LYS A 121 -7.93 4.55 -16.65
CA LYS A 121 -8.84 3.72 -15.85
C LYS A 121 -8.91 4.16 -14.38
N ALA A 122 -8.04 5.09 -13.96
CA ALA A 122 -8.06 5.65 -12.61
C ALA A 122 -9.31 6.54 -12.41
N THR A 123 -10.02 6.30 -11.31
CA THR A 123 -11.27 7.01 -10.98
C THR A 123 -11.55 7.01 -9.47
N LEU A 124 -12.53 7.80 -9.05
CA LEU A 124 -13.01 7.87 -7.67
C LEU A 124 -14.39 7.22 -7.57
N LEU A 125 -14.59 6.38 -6.55
CA LEU A 125 -15.87 5.72 -6.30
C LEU A 125 -16.89 6.68 -5.68
N LYS A 126 -18.18 6.41 -5.92
CA LYS A 126 -19.32 7.15 -5.36
C LYS A 126 -19.60 6.70 -3.93
N SER A 127 -18.75 7.09 -2.98
CA SER A 127 -18.92 6.82 -1.54
C SER A 127 -18.51 8.05 -0.72
N ALA A 128 -18.94 8.12 0.54
CA ALA A 128 -18.68 9.25 1.44
C ALA A 128 -17.19 9.61 1.54
N LEU A 129 -16.31 8.59 1.59
CA LEU A 129 -14.85 8.77 1.68
C LEU A 129 -14.14 8.72 0.31
N MET A 130 -14.90 8.61 -0.78
CA MET A 130 -14.41 8.61 -2.17
C MET A 130 -13.10 7.81 -2.40
N PRO A 131 -13.10 6.49 -2.14
CA PRO A 131 -11.92 5.68 -2.38
C PRO A 131 -11.49 5.69 -3.85
N CYS A 132 -10.18 5.66 -4.07
CA CYS A 132 -9.58 5.67 -5.39
C CYS A 132 -9.58 4.26 -5.98
N ARG A 133 -10.13 4.08 -7.18
CA ARG A 133 -9.99 2.84 -7.94
C ARG A 133 -8.81 3.00 -8.90
N LEU A 134 -7.79 2.18 -8.71
CA LEU A 134 -6.57 2.16 -9.52
C LEU A 134 -6.48 0.83 -10.26
N THR A 135 -6.13 0.88 -11.54
CA THR A 135 -5.90 -0.33 -12.35
C THR A 135 -4.41 -0.43 -12.63
N PHE A 136 -3.78 -1.49 -12.12
CA PHE A 136 -2.36 -1.75 -12.31
C PHE A 136 -2.13 -2.62 -13.53
N LYS A 137 -1.01 -2.39 -14.22
CA LYS A 137 -0.47 -3.30 -15.23
C LYS A 137 0.43 -4.31 -14.55
N THR A 138 0.21 -5.59 -14.80
CA THR A 138 1.05 -6.66 -14.28
C THR A 138 2.22 -6.94 -15.22
N SER A 139 3.29 -7.52 -14.70
CA SER A 139 4.43 -7.97 -15.52
C SER A 139 4.05 -9.07 -16.53
N THR A 140 2.90 -9.73 -16.33
CA THR A 140 2.33 -10.72 -17.25
C THR A 140 1.50 -10.08 -18.38
N GLY A 141 1.35 -8.75 -18.40
CA GLY A 141 0.53 -8.02 -19.37
C GLY A 141 -0.97 -7.99 -19.04
N SER A 142 -1.36 -8.51 -17.88
CA SER A 142 -2.75 -8.49 -17.39
C SER A 142 -3.03 -7.21 -16.59
N GLU A 143 -4.30 -7.00 -16.23
CA GLU A 143 -4.71 -5.88 -15.38
C GLU A 143 -5.06 -6.37 -13.97
N TYR A 144 -4.65 -5.62 -12.96
CA TYR A 144 -4.98 -5.88 -11.57
C TYR A 144 -5.66 -4.66 -10.95
N VAL A 145 -6.95 -4.77 -10.66
CA VAL A 145 -7.76 -3.66 -10.15
C VAL A 145 -7.67 -3.61 -8.63
N THR A 146 -7.32 -2.46 -8.08
CA THR A 146 -7.30 -2.22 -6.64
C THR A 146 -8.13 -1.02 -6.23
N MET A 147 -8.53 -1.04 -4.97
CA MET A 147 -9.18 0.07 -4.32
C MET A 147 -8.25 0.60 -3.23
N PHE A 148 -7.91 1.88 -3.34
CA PHE A 148 -7.10 2.58 -2.37
C PHE A 148 -8.01 3.49 -1.53
N LYS A 149 -8.17 3.11 -0.26
CA LYS A 149 -8.91 3.87 0.75
C LYS A 149 -7.91 4.72 1.55
N HIS A 150 -8.18 6.02 1.70
CA HIS A 150 -7.36 6.93 2.51
C HIS A 150 -8.23 7.50 3.62
N GLY A 151 -7.77 7.40 4.88
CA GLY A 151 -8.54 7.84 6.05
C GLY A 151 -9.43 6.76 6.68
N ASP A 152 -9.50 5.57 6.06
CA ASP A 152 -10.07 4.38 6.69
C ASP A 152 -8.97 3.60 7.41
N ASP A 153 -9.25 3.19 8.65
CA ASP A 153 -8.47 2.16 9.33
C ASP A 153 -8.86 0.78 8.78
N LEU A 154 -8.02 0.26 7.88
CA LEU A 154 -8.27 -1.02 7.22
C LEU A 154 -7.91 -2.24 8.09
N ARG A 155 -7.46 -2.07 9.34
CA ARG A 155 -7.09 -3.20 10.21
C ARG A 155 -8.26 -4.15 10.44
N GLN A 156 -9.46 -3.60 10.62
CA GLN A 156 -10.68 -4.40 10.81
C GLN A 156 -11.07 -5.13 9.51
N ASP A 157 -11.07 -4.43 8.37
CA ASP A 157 -11.33 -5.02 7.04
C ASP A 157 -10.31 -6.15 6.73
N GLN A 158 -9.04 -5.95 7.07
CA GLN A 158 -7.96 -6.91 6.86
C GLN A 158 -8.13 -8.16 7.74
N LEU A 159 -8.51 -8.00 9.02
CA LEU A 159 -8.76 -9.12 9.92
C LEU A 159 -9.96 -9.95 9.44
N ILE A 160 -11.03 -9.30 9.00
CA ILE A 160 -12.23 -9.99 8.47
C ILE A 160 -11.88 -10.81 7.23
N LEU A 161 -11.13 -10.24 6.27
CA LEU A 161 -10.70 -10.97 5.08
C LEU A 161 -9.79 -12.16 5.41
N GLN A 162 -8.95 -12.04 6.44
CA GLN A 162 -8.12 -13.16 6.92
C GLN A 162 -8.95 -14.28 7.52
N ILE A 163 -10.00 -13.96 8.29
CA ILE A 163 -10.92 -14.94 8.86
C ILE A 163 -11.70 -15.67 7.75
N ILE A 164 -12.25 -14.94 6.77
CA ILE A 164 -12.95 -15.54 5.63
C ILE A 164 -12.02 -16.48 4.86
N THR A 165 -10.81 -16.03 4.53
CA THR A 165 -9.82 -16.85 3.81
C THR A 165 -9.42 -18.11 4.61
N LEU A 166 -9.39 -18.02 5.94
CA LEU A 166 -9.12 -19.15 6.82
C LEU A 166 -10.32 -20.11 6.87
N MET A 167 -11.54 -19.58 6.92
CA MET A 167 -12.79 -20.36 6.89
C MET A 167 -12.95 -21.13 5.58
N ASP A 168 -12.68 -20.51 4.44
CA ASP A 168 -12.75 -21.17 3.12
C ASP A 168 -11.74 -22.34 3.06
N LYS A 169 -10.53 -22.16 3.59
CA LYS A 169 -9.50 -23.22 3.62
C LYS A 169 -9.82 -24.38 4.57
N VAL A 170 -10.57 -24.13 5.63
CA VAL A 170 -11.01 -25.19 6.57
C VAL A 170 -12.23 -25.92 6.02
N SER A 171 -13.04 -25.25 5.20
CA SER A 171 -14.23 -25.83 4.58
C SER A 171 -13.93 -26.62 3.30
N ASP A 172 -12.78 -26.38 2.67
CA ASP A 172 -12.26 -27.12 1.51
C ASP A 172 -11.42 -28.37 1.91
N THR A 173 -11.48 -28.81 3.17
CA THR A 173 -10.93 -30.08 3.69
C THR A 173 -12.04 -30.97 4.24
#